data_AF-A0AA97AA24-F1
#
_entry.id   AF-A0AA97AA24-F1
#
_cell.length_a   1.000
_cell.length_b   1.000
_cell.length_c   1.000
_cell.angle_alpha   90.00
_cell.angle_beta   90.00
_cell.angle_gamma   90.00
#
_symmetry.space_group_name_H-M   'P 1'
#
loop_
_entity.id
_entity.type
_entity.pdbx_description
1 polymer ?
#
loop_
_entity_poly.entity_id
_entity_poly.type
_entity_poly.pdbx_seq_one_letter_code
_entity_poly.pdbx_strand_id
1 'polypeptide(L)' 'MEYDEDFPEEAAVTGTARTAYAEAKPYGAEQVRQAYVSAGDVYAVILQSREAGAPAVPFWQTVVLQSQLLG' A
#
# COMPACT_ATOMS: atom_id res chain seq x y z
N MET A 1 -3.11 4.41 11.98
CA MET A 1 -3.25 4.05 10.56
C MET A 1 -4.67 4.33 10.15
N GLU A 2 -4.86 4.94 8.99
CA GLU A 2 -6.14 5.22 8.35
C GLU A 2 -6.15 4.55 6.97
N TYR A 3 -7.33 4.22 6.44
CA TYR A 3 -7.43 3.69 5.09
C TYR A 3 -6.89 4.73 4.10
N ASP A 4 -6.14 4.25 3.11
CA ASP A 4 -5.70 5.09 2.00
C ASP A 4 -6.84 5.21 0.99
N GLU A 5 -7.88 5.98 1.36
CA GLU A 5 -9.15 6.08 0.64
C GLU A 5 -9.00 6.57 -0.81
N ASP A 6 -7.91 7.29 -1.09
CA ASP A 6 -7.60 7.81 -2.43
C ASP A 6 -6.97 6.75 -3.36
N PHE A 7 -6.63 5.55 -2.85
CA PHE A 7 -6.03 4.50 -3.68
C PHE A 7 -7.06 3.95 -4.68
N PRO A 8 -6.87 4.15 -6.01
CA PRO A 8 -7.93 3.85 -6.98
C PRO A 8 -8.32 2.38 -6.99
N GLU A 9 -9.63 2.11 -7.05
CA GLU A 9 -10.16 0.75 -7.12
C GLU A 9 -9.73 0.06 -8.41
N GLU A 10 -9.66 0.81 -9.52
CA GLU A 10 -9.26 0.36 -10.86
C GLU A 10 -7.83 -0.20 -10.90
N ALA A 11 -7.01 0.11 -9.90
CA ALA A 11 -5.69 -0.47 -9.72
C ALA A 11 -5.72 -1.91 -9.17
N ALA A 12 -6.89 -2.55 -9.10
CA ALA A 12 -7.04 -3.93 -8.68
C ALA A 12 -6.44 -4.92 -9.67
N VAL A 13 -5.77 -5.94 -9.11
CA VAL A 13 -5.21 -7.05 -9.88
C VAL A 13 -6.03 -8.29 -9.57
N THR A 14 -6.62 -8.89 -10.62
CA THR A 14 -7.44 -10.10 -10.53
C THR A 14 -6.68 -11.23 -9.85
N GLY A 15 -7.28 -11.88 -8.86
CA GLY A 15 -6.61 -12.95 -8.10
C GLY A 15 -5.91 -12.47 -6.84
N THR A 16 -5.89 -11.15 -6.60
CA THR A 16 -5.40 -10.55 -5.36
C THR A 16 -6.52 -9.80 -4.63
N ALA A 17 -6.41 -9.74 -3.30
CA ALA A 17 -7.12 -8.75 -2.49
C ALA A 17 -6.09 -7.85 -1.82
N ARG A 18 -6.36 -6.53 -1.77
CA ARG A 18 -5.44 -5.55 -1.20
C ARG A 18 -6.15 -4.60 -0.25
N THR A 19 -5.42 -4.13 0.75
CA THR A 19 -5.85 -3.01 1.59
C THR A 19 -4.64 -2.14 1.89
N ALA A 20 -4.77 -0.84 1.62
CA ALA A 20 -3.71 0.14 1.85
C ALA A 20 -4.08 1.08 2.98
N TYR A 21 -3.05 1.50 3.73
CA TYR A 21 -3.17 2.43 4.83
C TYR A 21 -2.11 3.52 4.75
N ALA A 22 -2.51 4.72 5.12
CA ALA A 22 -1.61 5.81 5.44
C ALA A 22 -1.49 5.98 6.96
N GLU A 23 -0.31 6.35 7.44
CA GLU A 23 -0.18 6.86 8.79
C GLU A 23 -1.09 8.07 8.99
N ALA A 24 -1.75 8.15 10.16
CA ALA A 24 -2.60 9.27 10.52
C ALA A 24 -1.73 10.40 11.06
N LYS A 25 -2.09 11.66 10.77
CA LYS A 25 -1.35 12.81 11.31
C LYS A 25 -1.57 12.93 12.83
N PRO A 26 -0.59 13.50 13.57
CA PRO A 26 0.71 13.99 13.11
C PRO A 26 1.73 12.87 12.88
N TYR A 27 2.61 13.04 11.89
CA TYR A 27 3.73 12.14 11.63
C TYR A 27 4.91 12.45 12.55
N GLY A 28 5.72 11.44 12.84
CA GLY A 28 7.02 11.61 13.51
C GLY A 28 8.09 12.18 12.56
N ALA A 29 9.32 11.65 12.64
CA ALA A 29 10.39 12.01 11.71
C ALA A 29 10.11 11.55 10.27
N GLU A 30 9.36 10.47 10.14
CA GLU A 30 8.97 9.85 8.87
C GLU A 30 7.46 9.64 8.82
N GLN A 31 6.92 9.51 7.61
CA GLN A 31 5.58 8.98 7.40
C GLN A 31 5.69 7.54 6.87
N VAL A 32 4.88 6.65 7.43
CA VAL A 32 4.73 5.27 6.95
C VAL A 32 3.46 5.11 6.12
N ARG A 33 3.58 4.41 4.99
CA ARG A 33 2.45 3.79 4.29
C ARG A 33 2.65 2.29 4.28
N GLN A 34 1.55 1.55 4.40
CA GLN A 34 1.59 0.10 4.35
C GLN A 34 0.43 -0.48 3.56
N ALA A 35 0.67 -1.60 2.89
CA ALA A 35 -0.39 -2.37 2.25
C ALA A 35 -0.26 -3.85 2.60
N TYR A 36 -1.42 -4.49 2.65
CA TYR A 36 -1.55 -5.92 2.80
C TYR A 36 -2.14 -6.48 1.52
N VAL A 37 -1.52 -7.52 0.98
CA VAL A 37 -1.96 -8.17 -0.26
C VAL A 37 -2.05 -9.67 -0.01
N SER A 38 -3.19 -10.28 -0.32
CA SER A 38 -3.37 -11.74 -0.29
C SER A 38 -3.60 -12.29 -1.68
N ALA A 39 -2.93 -13.40 -2.01
CA ALA A 39 -3.07 -14.14 -3.26
C ALA A 39 -3.00 -15.65 -2.97
N GLY A 40 -4.16 -16.33 -2.95
CA GLY A 40 -4.25 -17.73 -2.52
C GLY A 40 -3.68 -17.92 -1.10
N ASP A 41 -2.64 -18.74 -0.98
CA ASP A 41 -1.96 -19.04 0.29
C ASP A 41 -0.82 -18.06 0.63
N VAL A 42 -0.60 -17.04 -0.21
CA VAL A 42 0.44 -16.01 -0.01
C VAL A 42 -0.16 -14.76 0.62
N TYR A 43 0.53 -14.24 1.63
CA TYR A 43 0.22 -12.95 2.25
C TYR A 43 1.46 -12.06 2.26
N ALA A 44 1.38 -10.91 1.60
CA ALA A 44 2.45 -9.94 1.49
C ALA A 44 2.13 -8.69 2.30
N VAL A 45 3.16 -8.12 2.91
CA VAL A 45 3.12 -6.82 3.60
C VAL A 45 4.12 -5.92 2.92
N ILE A 46 3.65 -4.77 2.46
CA ILE A 46 4.45 -3.74 1.79
C ILE A 46 4.55 -2.57 2.75
N LEU A 47 5.77 -2.16 3.09
CA LEU A 47 6.04 -1.02 3.97
C LEU A 47 6.91 -0.01 3.22
N GLN A 48 6.50 1.25 3.24
CA GLN A 48 7.29 2.37 2.74
C GLN A 48 7.35 3.45 3.82
N SER A 49 8.54 3.68 4.35
CA SER A 49 8.83 4.79 5.26
C SER A 49 9.68 5.83 4.53
N ARG A 50 9.40 7.11 4.77
CA ARG A 50 10.19 8.20 4.20
C ARG A 50 10.18 9.44 5.07
N GLU A 51 11.37 10.00 5.30
CA GLU A 51 11.53 11.36 5.83
C GLU A 51 10.81 12.40 4.95
N ALA A 52 10.22 13.41 5.59
CA ALA A 52 9.44 14.47 4.94
C ALA A 52 8.16 14.00 4.20
N GLY A 53 7.70 12.78 4.45
CA GLY A 53 6.43 12.26 3.95
C GLY A 53 6.60 11.19 2.87
N ALA A 54 5.71 10.20 2.88
CA ALA A 54 5.64 9.13 1.90
C ALA A 54 4.58 9.48 0.84
N PRO A 55 4.97 9.84 -0.40
CA PRO A 55 4.01 10.21 -1.43
C PRO A 55 3.12 9.02 -1.80
N ALA A 56 1.82 9.28 -1.96
CA ALA A 56 0.82 8.23 -2.16
C ALA A 56 1.03 7.47 -3.48
N VAL A 57 1.19 8.19 -4.60
CA VAL A 57 1.28 7.59 -5.94
C VAL A 57 2.46 6.60 -6.10
N PRO A 58 3.71 6.93 -5.70
CA PRO A 58 4.81 5.96 -5.72
C PRO A 58 4.57 4.71 -4.87
N PHE A 59 3.94 4.89 -3.71
CA PHE A 59 3.56 3.77 -2.86
C PHE A 59 2.50 2.89 -3.55
N TRP A 60 1.45 3.48 -4.11
CA TRP A 60 0.42 2.75 -4.87
C TRP A 60 1.00 1.98 -6.06
N GLN A 61 1.92 2.60 -6.82
CA GLN A 61 2.63 1.92 -7.91
C GLN A 61 3.37 0.67 -7.41
N THR A 62 4.00 0.75 -6.23
CA THR A 62 4.65 -0.41 -5.61
C THR A 62 3.62 -1.48 -5.26
N VAL A 63 2.49 -1.11 -4.65
CA VAL A 63 1.42 -2.07 -4.32
C VAL A 63 0.88 -2.78 -5.57
N VAL A 64 0.65 -2.04 -6.66
CA VAL A 64 0.18 -2.60 -7.93
C VAL A 64 1.22 -3.57 -8.52
N LEU A 65 2.48 -3.15 -8.61
CA LEU A 65 3.55 -3.99 -9.17
C LEU A 65 3.75 -5.27 -8.35
N GLN A 66 3.72 -5.18 -7.01
CA GLN A 66 3.80 -6.37 -6.15
C GLN A 66 2.57 -7.26 -6.29
N SER A 67 1.38 -6.70 -6.44
CA SER A 67 0.16 -7.50 -6.66
C SER A 67 0.24 -8.28 -7.98
N GLN A 68 0.71 -7.64 -9.06
CA GLN A 68 0.93 -8.30 -10.37
C GLN A 68 1.95 -9.44 -10.33
N LEU A 69 2.94 -9.39 -9.43
CA LEU A 69 3.89 -10.49 -9.25
C LEU A 69 3.27 -11.70 -8.53
N LEU A 70 2.21 -11.48 -7.75
CA LEU A 70 1.57 -12.52 -6.95
C LEU A 70 0.42 -13.25 -7.67
N GLY A 71 -0.25 -12.62 -8.63
CA GLY A 71 -1.32 -13.25 -9.42
C GLY A 71 -2.12 -12.27 -10.26
#